data_AF-A0A133VMU8-F1
#
_entry.id   AF-A0A133VMU8-F1
#
_cell.length_a   1.000
_cell.length_b   1.000
_cell.length_c   1.000
_cell.angle_alpha   90.00
_cell.angle_beta   90.00
_cell.angle_gamma   90.00
#
_symmetry.space_group_name_H-M   'P 1'
#
loop_
_entity.id
_entity.type
_entity.pdbx_description
1 polymer ?
#
loop_
_entity_poly.entity_id
_entity_poly.type
_entity_poly.pdbx_seq_one_letter_code
_entity_poly.pdbx_strand_id
1 'polypeptide(L)'
;MDNEKRKKLLTSYRNALKNQDHKKVRKLSEKLGGILSNVVSQYEHFPEKFKETSEKIGISNLDDLSFLELMETIHEKSKEEGEWVLYASGGIAQPTIRDALNTRDKSELEEMAENVSGFEEETELGNLESKTEIVDFLVRNYPEEGPLGEKIKFLTLKKSPSLRNPFSIKENIENIVEKLNTEVFSKKLKDCYYDEGYLPSELAEVKMIKKDERWIIEDDIKGYVHYIRKEDEYLNVFTLKEVFGRLSHAKSCVVQSSYEEVKCELCGRKFIKEEDMPEWVLEKWSDPNFCYLCIMNAHNLRDEPQIAFSRDGQKSTLKRQNCVVDKSYEKPTRKQMINDLKGFIEDLGFIPKSDVLKRHSNETFLSKSNPEKTIPFLIKHEIADYKAYKEEFGSWLKALNACEIIDEDEAIETPYGYRCVAEDGHECLSLAERRIDDFMNKNDIPHEKEPHYPQDDELNPDEKYRADWKVKNYLIEYFGLMQKENYEEKTEIKQKLAEKDSINLIAIYPDELGNLDEILQPLKEID
;
A
#
# COMPACT_ATOMS: atom_id res chain seq x y z
N MET A 1 22.28 17.37 2.48
CA MET A 1 23.58 16.69 2.72
C MET A 1 24.62 17.37 1.85
N ASP A 2 25.76 17.78 2.40
CA ASP A 2 26.83 18.42 1.62
C ASP A 2 27.52 17.44 0.64
N ASN A 3 28.20 17.99 -0.36
CA ASN A 3 28.81 17.23 -1.46
C ASN A 3 29.93 16.29 -1.01
N GLU A 4 30.69 16.66 0.02
CA GLU A 4 31.77 15.83 0.60
C GLU A 4 31.20 14.59 1.29
N LYS A 5 30.17 14.78 2.13
CA LYS A 5 29.46 13.72 2.85
C LYS A 5 28.73 12.78 1.90
N ARG A 6 28.12 13.33 0.83
CA ARG A 6 27.49 12.54 -0.24
C ARG A 6 28.50 11.67 -0.99
N LYS A 7 29.66 12.20 -1.37
CA LYS A 7 30.76 11.44 -2.00
C LYS A 7 31.24 10.28 -1.10
N LYS A 8 31.45 10.54 0.19
CA LYS A 8 31.86 9.51 1.17
C LYS A 8 30.83 8.38 1.31
N LEU A 9 29.53 8.72 1.33
CA LEU A 9 28.46 7.73 1.38
C LEU A 9 28.36 6.89 0.10
N LEU A 10 28.49 7.51 -1.08
CA LEU A 10 28.50 6.79 -2.36
C LEU A 10 29.69 5.84 -2.48
N THR A 11 30.89 6.25 -2.06
CA THR A 11 32.06 5.37 -2.01
C THR A 11 31.85 4.19 -1.06
N SER A 12 31.27 4.45 0.12
CA SER A 12 30.94 3.39 1.09
C SER A 12 29.89 2.41 0.56
N TYR A 13 28.91 2.92 -0.19
CA TYR A 13 27.84 2.13 -0.81
C TYR A 13 28.40 1.21 -1.91
N ARG A 14 29.25 1.74 -2.80
CA ARG A 14 29.95 0.95 -3.83
C ARG A 14 30.82 -0.15 -3.22
N ASN A 15 31.54 0.14 -2.14
CA ASN A 15 32.36 -0.86 -1.46
C ASN A 15 31.49 -1.95 -0.79
N ALA A 16 30.34 -1.59 -0.21
CA ALA A 16 29.40 -2.55 0.34
C ALA A 16 28.82 -3.47 -0.73
N LEU A 17 28.46 -2.92 -1.90
CA LEU A 17 28.00 -3.68 -3.06
C LEU A 17 29.06 -4.66 -3.57
N LYS A 18 30.31 -4.19 -3.79
CA LYS A 18 31.43 -5.05 -4.24
C LYS A 18 31.68 -6.23 -3.30
N ASN A 19 31.46 -6.04 -2.01
CA ASN A 19 31.66 -7.05 -0.98
C ASN A 19 30.40 -7.90 -0.70
N GLN A 20 29.31 -7.71 -1.46
CA GLN A 20 28.02 -8.38 -1.26
C GLN A 20 27.44 -8.21 0.16
N ASP A 21 27.73 -7.09 0.82
CA ASP A 21 27.25 -6.78 2.18
C ASP A 21 25.84 -6.16 2.12
N HIS A 22 24.84 -7.00 1.87
CA HIS A 22 23.44 -6.58 1.65
C HIS A 22 22.85 -5.75 2.79
N LYS A 23 23.27 -5.99 4.05
CA LYS A 23 22.82 -5.24 5.23
C LYS A 23 23.35 -3.81 5.21
N LYS A 24 24.62 -3.65 4.84
CA LYS A 24 25.28 -2.34 4.73
C LYS A 24 24.78 -1.57 3.50
N VAL A 25 24.51 -2.25 2.40
CA VAL A 25 23.87 -1.68 1.19
C VAL A 25 22.53 -1.04 1.56
N ARG A 26 21.64 -1.76 2.25
CA ARG A 26 20.33 -1.23 2.68
C ARG A 26 20.46 -0.01 3.60
N LYS A 27 21.34 -0.07 4.61
CA LYS A 27 21.56 1.05 5.54
C LYS A 27 22.13 2.30 4.84
N LEU A 28 22.92 2.11 3.79
CA LEU A 28 23.52 3.20 3.02
C LEU A 28 22.57 3.76 1.95
N SER A 29 21.68 2.94 1.37
CA SER A 29 20.64 3.43 0.44
C SER A 29 19.61 4.30 1.14
N GLU A 30 19.18 3.93 2.35
CA GLU A 30 18.32 4.75 3.21
C GLU A 30 18.93 6.13 3.48
N LYS A 31 20.25 6.20 3.66
CA LYS A 31 20.99 7.46 3.89
C LYS A 31 21.21 8.30 2.61
N LEU A 32 21.17 7.69 1.43
CA LEU A 32 21.37 8.37 0.14
C LEU A 32 20.06 8.93 -0.46
N GLY A 33 18.91 8.55 0.08
CA GLY A 33 17.58 8.95 -0.39
C GLY A 33 17.04 8.00 -1.47
N GLY A 34 15.78 7.56 -1.31
CA GLY A 34 15.18 6.44 -2.07
C GLY A 34 15.19 6.59 -3.60
N ILE A 35 15.21 7.82 -4.12
CA ILE A 35 15.22 8.09 -5.56
C ILE A 35 16.52 7.59 -6.22
N LEU A 36 17.69 7.77 -5.58
CA LEU A 36 18.95 7.25 -6.10
C LEU A 36 19.04 5.72 -6.01
N SER A 37 18.41 5.12 -4.99
CA SER A 37 18.37 3.67 -4.82
C SER A 37 17.66 2.98 -6.00
N ASN A 38 16.59 3.59 -6.52
CA ASN A 38 15.81 3.03 -7.61
C ASN A 38 16.56 3.11 -8.94
N VAL A 39 17.23 4.22 -9.23
CA VAL A 39 17.98 4.38 -10.49
C VAL A 39 19.20 3.47 -10.54
N VAL A 40 19.93 3.33 -9.42
CA VAL A 40 21.07 2.40 -9.32
C VAL A 40 20.60 0.95 -9.48
N SER A 41 19.48 0.58 -8.86
CA SER A 41 18.92 -0.77 -9.00
C SER A 41 18.51 -1.07 -10.44
N GLN A 42 17.93 -0.11 -11.17
CA GLN A 42 17.51 -0.30 -12.56
C GLN A 42 18.69 -0.42 -13.53
N TYR A 43 19.75 0.36 -13.34
CA TYR A 43 20.98 0.24 -14.13
C TYR A 43 21.58 -1.18 -14.05
N GLU A 44 21.63 -1.77 -12.85
CA GLU A 44 22.21 -3.10 -12.65
C GLU A 44 21.29 -4.25 -13.12
N HIS A 45 19.96 -4.10 -13.03
CA HIS A 45 19.02 -5.17 -13.40
C HIS A 45 18.61 -5.13 -14.89
N PHE A 46 18.68 -3.97 -15.54
CA PHE A 46 18.26 -3.79 -16.94
C PHE A 46 19.22 -2.88 -17.73
N PRO A 47 20.51 -3.25 -17.84
CA PRO A 47 21.54 -2.39 -18.45
C PRO A 47 21.23 -2.02 -19.91
N GLU A 48 20.63 -2.91 -20.69
CA GLU A 48 20.27 -2.65 -22.09
C GLU A 48 19.14 -1.61 -22.25
N LYS A 49 18.09 -1.68 -21.42
CA LYS A 49 17.00 -0.68 -21.43
C LYS A 49 17.49 0.68 -20.97
N PHE A 50 18.40 0.69 -19.99
CA PHE A 50 19.01 1.92 -19.52
C PHE A 50 19.88 2.56 -20.61
N LYS A 51 20.66 1.74 -21.33
CA LYS A 51 21.48 2.17 -22.47
C LYS A 51 20.62 2.75 -23.61
N GLU A 52 19.55 2.04 -23.99
CA GLU A 52 18.59 2.49 -25.00
C GLU A 52 17.94 3.84 -24.63
N THR A 53 17.56 4.01 -23.36
CA THR A 53 16.99 5.27 -22.85
C THR A 53 18.02 6.41 -22.87
N SER A 54 19.28 6.12 -22.54
CA SER A 54 20.37 7.11 -22.55
C SER A 54 20.73 7.58 -23.96
N GLU A 55 20.73 6.67 -24.93
CA GLU A 55 20.95 6.98 -26.34
C GLU A 55 19.82 7.86 -26.90
N LYS A 56 18.56 7.59 -26.50
CA LYS A 56 17.39 8.39 -26.91
C LYS A 56 17.43 9.85 -26.45
N ILE A 57 18.03 10.14 -25.29
CA ILE A 57 18.26 11.51 -24.80
C ILE A 57 19.61 12.07 -25.27
N GLY A 58 20.23 11.48 -26.29
CA GLY A 58 21.45 11.98 -26.93
C GLY A 58 22.71 11.87 -26.08
N ILE A 59 22.82 10.86 -25.21
CA ILE A 59 24.06 10.49 -24.53
C ILE A 59 24.69 9.32 -25.30
N SER A 60 25.62 9.62 -26.19
CA SER A 60 26.17 8.65 -27.15
C SER A 60 27.34 7.82 -26.63
N ASN A 61 27.92 8.16 -25.46
CA ASN A 61 28.98 7.37 -24.85
C ASN A 61 28.87 7.33 -23.32
N LEU A 62 28.29 6.24 -22.79
CA LEU A 62 28.12 6.03 -21.34
C LEU A 62 29.44 5.71 -20.63
N ASP A 63 30.43 5.21 -21.36
CA ASP A 63 31.71 4.73 -20.80
C ASP A 63 32.65 5.89 -20.41
N ASP A 64 32.41 7.10 -20.92
CA ASP A 64 33.23 8.29 -20.69
C ASP A 64 32.75 9.16 -19.51
N LEU A 65 31.54 8.92 -18.99
CA LEU A 65 30.96 9.69 -17.89
C LEU A 65 31.12 8.92 -16.58
N SER A 66 31.61 9.59 -15.54
CA SER A 66 31.43 9.03 -14.21
C SER A 66 29.93 8.91 -13.91
N PHE A 67 29.53 7.89 -13.15
CA PHE A 67 28.12 7.69 -12.78
C PHE A 67 27.45 8.95 -12.21
N LEU A 68 28.22 9.86 -11.57
CA LEU A 68 27.70 11.13 -11.07
C LEU A 68 27.39 12.11 -12.22
N GLU A 69 28.32 12.27 -13.17
CA GLU A 69 28.16 13.13 -14.35
C GLU A 69 27.02 12.61 -15.24
N LEU A 70 26.85 11.29 -15.35
CA LEU A 70 25.75 10.67 -16.07
C LEU A 70 24.39 11.02 -15.41
N MET A 71 24.29 10.90 -14.09
CA MET A 71 23.06 11.20 -13.36
C MET A 71 22.70 12.69 -13.38
N GLU A 72 23.71 13.57 -13.32
CA GLU A 72 23.53 15.01 -13.47
C GLU A 72 23.11 15.38 -14.90
N THR A 73 23.72 14.76 -15.92
CA THR A 73 23.36 14.96 -17.33
C THR A 73 21.95 14.49 -17.65
N ILE A 74 21.54 13.31 -17.14
CA ILE A 74 20.16 12.81 -17.28
C ILE A 74 19.17 13.77 -16.61
N HIS A 75 19.50 14.28 -15.42
CA HIS A 75 18.65 15.22 -14.70
C HIS A 75 18.53 16.57 -15.43
N GLU A 76 19.62 17.12 -15.95
CA GLU A 76 19.63 18.40 -16.68
C GLU A 76 18.85 18.27 -18.00
N LYS A 77 19.11 17.22 -18.81
CA LYS A 77 18.39 17.00 -20.07
C LYS A 77 16.89 16.74 -19.88
N SER A 78 16.51 16.03 -18.81
CA SER A 78 15.09 15.82 -18.48
C SER A 78 14.33 17.11 -18.14
N LYS A 79 15.05 18.16 -17.69
CA LYS A 79 14.47 19.49 -17.47
C LYS A 79 14.32 20.28 -18.77
N GLU A 80 15.26 20.13 -19.70
CA GLU A 80 15.26 20.85 -20.99
C GLU A 80 14.21 20.33 -21.96
N GLU A 81 13.97 19.02 -22.01
CA GLU A 81 13.04 18.40 -22.97
C GLU A 81 11.59 18.33 -22.48
N GLY A 82 11.31 18.77 -21.25
CA GLY A 82 9.94 18.89 -20.71
C GLY A 82 9.20 17.57 -20.46
N GLU A 83 9.74 16.41 -20.85
CA GLU A 83 9.25 15.07 -20.50
C GLU A 83 10.40 14.04 -20.43
N TRP A 84 10.12 12.90 -19.77
CA TRP A 84 10.98 11.76 -19.42
C TRP A 84 11.75 11.87 -18.09
N VAL A 85 11.06 11.49 -17.01
CA VAL A 85 11.68 10.75 -15.90
C VAL A 85 11.26 9.29 -16.07
N LEU A 86 12.20 8.35 -15.95
CA LEU A 86 11.94 6.91 -15.96
C LEU A 86 10.85 6.54 -14.94
N TYR A 87 9.63 6.27 -15.43
CA TYR A 87 8.52 5.77 -14.62
C TYR A 87 8.39 4.26 -14.81
N ALA A 88 8.67 3.49 -13.75
CA ALA A 88 8.24 2.09 -13.66
C ALA A 88 7.68 1.79 -12.27
N SER A 89 6.36 1.53 -12.25
CA SER A 89 5.64 0.61 -11.36
C SER A 89 6.02 0.56 -9.88
N GLY A 90 6.12 1.70 -9.21
CA GLY A 90 5.96 1.83 -7.77
C GLY A 90 4.98 2.97 -7.52
N GLY A 91 3.96 2.73 -6.68
CA GLY A 91 2.78 3.60 -6.51
C GLY A 91 3.04 5.10 -6.64
N ILE A 92 2.24 5.74 -7.50
CA ILE A 92 2.27 7.18 -7.77
C ILE A 92 1.97 7.91 -6.46
N ALA A 93 2.92 8.69 -5.95
CA ALA A 93 2.55 9.85 -5.15
C ALA A 93 1.91 10.85 -6.12
N GLN A 94 0.60 11.09 -5.98
CA GLN A 94 -0.07 12.06 -6.84
C GLN A 94 0.56 13.44 -6.61
N PRO A 95 0.86 14.21 -7.67
CA PRO A 95 1.35 15.57 -7.51
C PRO A 95 0.33 16.37 -6.70
N THR A 96 0.80 17.07 -5.68
CA THR A 96 -0.06 17.91 -4.85
C THR A 96 -0.60 19.07 -5.68
N ILE A 97 -1.68 19.72 -5.24
CA ILE A 97 -2.18 20.93 -5.91
C ILE A 97 -1.07 21.99 -6.01
N ARG A 98 -0.23 22.11 -4.98
CA ARG A 98 0.92 23.04 -4.98
C ARG A 98 1.94 22.71 -6.08
N ASP A 99 2.24 21.42 -6.30
CA ASP A 99 3.17 21.01 -7.36
C ASP A 99 2.64 21.40 -8.74
N ALA A 100 1.34 21.22 -8.97
CA ALA A 100 0.68 21.61 -10.23
C ALA A 100 0.56 23.12 -10.43
N LEU A 101 0.44 23.91 -9.36
CA LEU A 101 0.40 25.37 -9.44
C LEU A 101 1.80 25.95 -9.68
N ASN A 102 2.85 25.36 -9.11
CA ASN A 102 4.23 25.81 -9.27
C ASN A 102 4.73 25.72 -10.73
N THR A 103 4.16 24.85 -11.56
CA THR A 103 4.52 24.74 -12.98
C THR A 103 3.91 25.82 -13.86
N ARG A 104 2.95 26.62 -13.35
CA ARG A 104 2.28 27.67 -14.14
C ARG A 104 3.05 28.97 -14.13
N ASP A 105 2.90 29.79 -15.17
CA ASP A 105 3.45 31.14 -15.14
C ASP A 105 2.64 32.06 -14.21
N LYS A 106 3.22 33.21 -13.86
CA LYS A 106 2.61 34.14 -12.90
C LYS A 106 1.27 34.68 -13.40
N SER A 107 1.16 35.01 -14.69
CA SER A 107 -0.07 35.55 -15.28
C SER A 107 -1.24 34.57 -15.25
N GLU A 108 -1.00 33.29 -15.50
CA GLU A 108 -2.03 32.25 -15.36
C GLU A 108 -2.50 32.11 -13.91
N LEU A 109 -1.57 32.23 -12.95
CA LEU A 109 -1.89 32.17 -11.52
C LEU A 109 -2.66 33.40 -11.05
N GLU A 110 -2.33 34.59 -11.56
CA GLU A 110 -3.06 35.84 -11.31
C GLU A 110 -4.50 35.74 -11.84
N GLU A 111 -4.71 35.27 -13.08
CA GLU A 111 -6.06 35.03 -13.64
C GLU A 111 -6.86 34.00 -12.81
N MET A 112 -6.19 32.92 -12.37
CA MET A 112 -6.82 31.92 -11.49
C MET A 112 -7.19 32.52 -10.14
N ALA A 113 -6.36 33.42 -9.59
CA ALA A 113 -6.58 34.08 -8.32
C ALA A 113 -7.75 35.08 -8.39
N GLU A 114 -7.85 35.86 -9.47
CA GLU A 114 -8.97 36.78 -9.74
C GLU A 114 -10.33 36.05 -9.84
N ASN A 115 -10.33 34.84 -10.38
CA ASN A 115 -11.53 34.01 -10.45
C ASN A 115 -11.95 33.41 -9.09
N VAL A 116 -11.06 33.36 -8.09
CA VAL A 116 -11.39 32.97 -6.71
C VAL A 116 -12.11 34.09 -5.99
N SER A 117 -11.65 35.34 -6.20
CA SER A 117 -12.08 36.53 -5.47
C SER A 117 -13.49 37.03 -5.83
N GLY A 118 -14.34 36.20 -6.43
CA GLY A 118 -15.77 36.48 -6.64
C GLY A 118 -16.60 36.67 -5.35
N PHE A 119 -15.95 36.85 -4.20
CA PHE A 119 -16.53 37.21 -2.91
C PHE A 119 -15.85 38.51 -2.42
N GLU A 120 -16.58 39.63 -2.57
CA GLU A 120 -16.51 41.00 -2.01
C GLU A 120 -15.21 41.62 -1.39
N GLU A 121 -14.04 40.99 -1.35
CA GLU A 121 -12.81 41.59 -0.82
C GLU A 121 -11.73 41.71 -1.92
N GLU A 122 -11.83 42.77 -2.73
CA GLU A 122 -10.83 43.17 -3.74
C GLU A 122 -9.44 43.51 -3.14
N THR A 123 -9.30 43.57 -1.81
CA THR A 123 -8.12 44.12 -1.13
C THR A 123 -6.95 43.15 -0.94
N GLU A 124 -7.14 41.83 -1.02
CA GLU A 124 -6.05 40.86 -0.78
C GLU A 124 -5.20 40.57 -2.02
N LEU A 125 -5.79 40.52 -3.22
CA LEU A 125 -5.07 40.15 -4.44
C LEU A 125 -4.02 41.19 -4.86
N GLY A 126 -4.33 42.48 -4.67
CA GLY A 126 -3.45 43.59 -5.06
C GLY A 126 -2.12 43.65 -4.29
N ASN A 127 -1.98 42.88 -3.21
CA ASN A 127 -0.78 42.84 -2.37
C ASN A 127 0.10 41.59 -2.63
N LEU A 128 -0.29 40.68 -3.53
CA LEU A 128 0.48 39.48 -3.84
C LEU A 128 1.52 39.81 -4.94
N GLU A 129 2.74 40.15 -4.54
CA GLU A 129 3.76 40.61 -5.48
C GLU A 129 4.50 39.43 -6.16
N SER A 130 4.62 38.29 -5.48
CA SER A 130 5.38 37.14 -5.96
C SER A 130 4.52 35.95 -6.39
N LYS A 131 5.06 35.15 -7.32
CA LYS A 131 4.43 33.89 -7.78
C LYS A 131 4.15 32.93 -6.61
N THR A 132 5.06 32.86 -5.63
CA THR A 132 4.90 31.98 -4.47
C THR A 132 3.72 32.41 -3.59
N GLU A 133 3.55 33.72 -3.38
CA GLU A 133 2.41 34.25 -2.61
C GLU A 133 1.07 33.95 -3.30
N ILE A 134 1.03 34.02 -4.63
CA ILE A 134 -0.18 33.67 -5.40
C ILE A 134 -0.46 32.16 -5.32
N VAL A 135 0.57 31.31 -5.40
CA VAL A 135 0.41 29.85 -5.21
C VAL A 135 -0.10 29.55 -3.81
N ASP A 136 0.43 30.19 -2.78
CA ASP A 136 0.03 29.99 -1.39
C ASP A 136 -1.41 30.47 -1.13
N PHE A 137 -1.78 31.61 -1.73
CA PHE A 137 -3.16 32.10 -1.74
C PHE A 137 -4.12 31.08 -2.38
N LEU A 138 -3.76 30.55 -3.55
CA LEU A 138 -4.57 29.56 -4.27
C LEU A 138 -4.67 28.23 -3.51
N VAL A 139 -3.58 27.74 -2.92
CA VAL A 139 -3.59 26.50 -2.12
C VAL A 139 -4.46 26.66 -0.87
N ARG A 140 -4.39 27.82 -0.21
CA ARG A 140 -5.19 28.09 0.99
C ARG A 140 -6.68 28.18 0.69
N ASN A 141 -7.05 28.78 -0.44
CA ASN A 141 -8.44 28.99 -0.83
C ASN A 141 -9.03 27.83 -1.66
N TYR A 142 -8.23 26.84 -2.06
CA TYR A 142 -8.68 25.63 -2.75
C TYR A 142 -8.23 24.35 -2.04
N PRO A 143 -8.99 23.86 -1.03
CA PRO A 143 -8.69 22.58 -0.41
C PRO A 143 -8.83 21.43 -1.42
N GLU A 144 -7.97 20.40 -1.28
CA GLU A 144 -7.83 19.30 -2.25
C GLU A 144 -9.12 18.49 -2.49
N GLU A 145 -10.09 18.56 -1.58
CA GLU A 145 -11.33 17.76 -1.59
C GLU A 145 -12.57 18.52 -2.12
N GLY A 146 -12.38 19.64 -2.82
CA GLY A 146 -13.49 20.44 -3.38
C GLY A 146 -13.81 20.17 -4.87
N PRO A 147 -15.04 20.47 -5.34
CA PRO A 147 -15.44 20.32 -6.75
C PRO A 147 -14.55 21.07 -7.75
N LEU A 148 -13.92 22.17 -7.32
CA LEU A 148 -12.99 22.93 -8.14
C LEU A 148 -11.55 22.38 -8.09
N GLY A 149 -11.14 21.76 -6.98
CA GLY A 149 -9.89 20.99 -6.90
C GLY A 149 -9.90 19.79 -7.86
N GLU A 150 -11.05 19.12 -7.99
CA GLU A 150 -11.27 18.12 -9.04
C GLU A 150 -11.25 18.72 -10.45
N LYS A 151 -11.79 19.92 -10.64
CA LYS A 151 -11.79 20.63 -11.93
C LYS A 151 -10.38 21.04 -12.38
N ILE A 152 -9.52 21.49 -11.45
CA ILE A 152 -8.11 21.81 -11.72
C ILE A 152 -7.36 20.52 -12.09
N LYS A 153 -7.54 19.42 -11.34
CA LYS A 153 -7.01 18.09 -11.72
C LYS A 153 -7.47 17.65 -13.12
N PHE A 154 -8.73 17.90 -13.46
CA PHE A 154 -9.33 17.55 -14.75
C PHE A 154 -8.82 18.39 -15.94
N LEU A 155 -8.61 19.70 -15.74
CA LEU A 155 -8.08 20.59 -16.79
C LEU A 155 -6.61 20.29 -17.11
N THR A 156 -5.82 19.91 -16.11
CA THR A 156 -4.44 19.45 -16.28
C THR A 156 -4.36 18.19 -17.16
N LEU A 157 -5.34 17.28 -17.05
CA LEU A 157 -5.44 16.08 -17.92
C LEU A 157 -5.85 16.41 -19.37
N LYS A 158 -6.57 17.51 -19.60
CA LYS A 158 -7.07 17.92 -20.92
C LYS A 158 -6.03 18.55 -21.85
N LYS A 159 -4.96 19.14 -21.31
CA LYS A 159 -3.90 19.81 -22.11
C LYS A 159 -2.72 18.88 -22.46
N SER A 160 -2.68 17.65 -21.98
CA SER A 160 -1.71 16.66 -22.47
C SER A 160 -2.03 16.30 -23.93
N PRO A 161 -1.10 16.45 -24.89
CA PRO A 161 -1.35 16.21 -26.32
C PRO A 161 -1.77 14.78 -26.70
N SER A 162 -1.80 13.84 -25.76
CA SER A 162 -1.93 12.39 -25.99
C SER A 162 -3.36 11.85 -26.07
N LEU A 163 -4.41 12.70 -26.09
CA LEU A 163 -5.81 12.22 -26.02
C LEU A 163 -6.79 12.87 -27.02
N ARG A 164 -6.39 13.06 -28.28
CA ARG A 164 -7.37 13.04 -29.38
C ARG A 164 -7.36 11.65 -30.00
N ASN A 165 -8.52 10.98 -30.01
CA ASN A 165 -8.68 9.74 -30.79
C ASN A 165 -8.33 10.06 -32.26
N PRO A 166 -7.30 9.42 -32.85
CA PRO A 166 -6.86 9.72 -34.21
C PRO A 166 -7.92 9.38 -35.28
N PHE A 167 -8.99 8.66 -34.91
CA PHE A 167 -10.02 8.15 -35.82
C PHE A 167 -11.32 8.97 -35.87
N SER A 168 -11.28 10.24 -35.48
CA SER A 168 -12.48 11.08 -35.39
C SER A 168 -12.78 11.81 -36.72
N ILE A 169 -13.86 11.42 -37.42
CA ILE A 169 -14.26 12.03 -38.72
C ILE A 169 -15.52 12.89 -38.53
N LYS A 170 -15.48 14.15 -38.97
CA LYS A 170 -16.58 15.12 -38.82
C LYS A 170 -17.50 15.18 -40.05
N GLU A 171 -18.33 14.16 -40.29
CA GLU A 171 -19.31 14.15 -41.40
C GLU A 171 -20.56 13.28 -41.06
N ASN A 172 -21.64 13.38 -41.85
CA ASN A 172 -22.91 12.66 -41.62
C ASN A 172 -22.84 11.16 -42.01
N ILE A 173 -23.19 10.26 -41.07
CA ILE A 173 -23.11 8.79 -41.17
C ILE A 173 -23.67 8.19 -42.45
N GLU A 174 -24.85 8.61 -42.87
CA GLU A 174 -25.55 7.99 -44.00
C GLU A 174 -24.81 8.28 -45.31
N ASN A 175 -24.23 9.48 -45.42
CA ASN A 175 -23.40 9.87 -46.57
C ASN A 175 -22.02 9.22 -46.56
N ILE A 176 -21.44 8.93 -45.39
CA ILE A 176 -20.12 8.31 -45.27
C ILE A 176 -20.20 6.82 -45.62
N VAL A 177 -21.17 6.09 -45.05
CA VAL A 177 -21.24 4.63 -45.20
C VAL A 177 -21.70 4.21 -46.61
N GLU A 178 -22.54 5.00 -47.28
CA GLU A 178 -22.90 4.75 -48.69
C GLU A 178 -21.79 5.14 -49.69
N LYS A 179 -20.88 6.06 -49.32
CA LYS A 179 -19.79 6.54 -50.20
C LYS A 179 -18.43 5.91 -49.91
N LEU A 180 -18.22 5.37 -48.72
CA LEU A 180 -17.04 4.58 -48.40
C LEU A 180 -17.20 3.21 -49.08
N ASN A 181 -16.73 3.12 -50.32
CA ASN A 181 -16.28 1.82 -50.84
C ASN A 181 -15.29 1.26 -49.79
N THR A 182 -15.48 0.00 -49.39
CA THR A 182 -14.64 -0.74 -48.45
C THR A 182 -13.15 -0.55 -48.75
N GLU A 183 -12.77 -0.37 -50.03
CA GLU A 183 -11.40 -0.02 -50.44
C GLU A 183 -10.88 1.31 -49.87
N VAL A 184 -11.68 2.38 -49.89
CA VAL A 184 -11.26 3.72 -49.42
C VAL A 184 -11.07 3.72 -47.92
N PHE A 185 -11.95 3.04 -47.20
CA PHE A 185 -11.86 2.92 -45.75
C PHE A 185 -10.69 2.02 -45.32
N SER A 186 -10.54 0.87 -45.97
CA SER A 186 -9.39 -0.01 -45.77
C SER A 186 -8.07 0.69 -46.11
N LYS A 187 -8.03 1.55 -47.13
CA LYS A 187 -6.84 2.34 -47.46
C LYS A 187 -6.49 3.35 -46.36
N LYS A 188 -7.47 4.08 -45.82
CA LYS A 188 -7.22 5.02 -44.70
C LYS A 188 -6.77 4.32 -43.42
N LEU A 189 -7.36 3.17 -43.10
CA LEU A 189 -6.89 2.36 -41.97
C LEU A 189 -5.44 1.88 -42.18
N LYS A 190 -5.09 1.48 -43.42
CA LYS A 190 -3.72 1.11 -43.79
C LYS A 190 -2.74 2.26 -43.62
N ASP A 191 -3.10 3.47 -44.09
CA ASP A 191 -2.26 4.65 -43.96
C ASP A 191 -2.00 4.99 -42.46
N CYS A 192 -3.02 4.85 -41.60
CA CYS A 192 -2.86 5.06 -40.15
C CYS A 192 -1.97 4.00 -39.48
N TYR A 193 -2.12 2.72 -39.82
CA TYR A 193 -1.23 1.68 -39.28
C TYR A 193 0.23 1.84 -39.77
N TYR A 194 0.43 2.39 -40.98
CA TYR A 194 1.76 2.68 -41.50
C TYR A 194 2.46 3.79 -40.70
N ASP A 195 1.74 4.85 -40.34
CA ASP A 195 2.25 5.97 -39.53
C ASP A 195 2.67 5.55 -38.10
N GLU A 196 2.12 4.44 -37.59
CA GLU A 196 2.54 3.82 -36.33
C GLU A 196 3.71 2.82 -36.47
N GLY A 197 4.31 2.71 -37.67
CA GLY A 197 5.52 1.92 -37.92
C GLY A 197 5.28 0.44 -38.28
N TYR A 198 4.06 0.05 -38.65
CA TYR A 198 3.75 -1.32 -39.06
C TYR A 198 3.93 -1.51 -40.58
N LEU A 199 4.69 -2.54 -40.99
CA LEU A 199 5.00 -2.83 -42.41
C LEU A 199 3.86 -3.61 -43.10
N PRO A 200 3.42 -3.20 -44.30
CA PRO A 200 2.34 -3.86 -45.03
C PRO A 200 2.90 -4.99 -45.90
N SER A 201 3.14 -6.16 -45.33
CA SER A 201 3.44 -7.36 -46.12
C SER A 201 2.69 -8.58 -45.61
N GLU A 202 1.37 -8.48 -45.65
CA GLU A 202 0.38 -9.52 -45.98
C GLU A 202 -0.99 -8.87 -45.78
N LEU A 203 -1.77 -8.76 -46.85
CA LEU A 203 -2.96 -7.91 -46.91
C LEU A 203 -4.12 -8.53 -46.11
N ALA A 204 -4.43 -7.92 -44.96
CA ALA A 204 -5.64 -8.17 -44.20
C ALA A 204 -6.92 -7.94 -45.03
N GLU A 205 -7.82 -8.92 -45.08
CA GLU A 205 -9.19 -8.70 -45.58
C GLU A 205 -10.03 -8.09 -44.45
N VAL A 206 -10.09 -6.76 -44.42
CA VAL A 206 -10.98 -6.04 -43.52
C VAL A 206 -12.44 -6.21 -43.98
N LYS A 207 -13.27 -6.84 -43.15
CA LYS A 207 -14.71 -7.06 -43.42
C LYS A 207 -15.56 -6.15 -42.56
N MET A 208 -16.41 -5.34 -43.20
CA MET A 208 -17.44 -4.56 -42.52
C MET A 208 -18.75 -5.32 -42.48
N ILE A 209 -19.29 -5.54 -41.28
CA ILE A 209 -20.54 -6.26 -41.06
C ILE A 209 -21.51 -5.34 -40.30
N LYS A 210 -22.74 -5.20 -40.82
CA LYS A 210 -23.82 -4.50 -40.12
C LYS A 210 -24.62 -5.50 -39.27
N LYS A 211 -24.63 -5.33 -37.94
CA LYS A 211 -25.46 -6.13 -37.01
C LYS A 211 -26.23 -5.19 -36.07
N ASP A 212 -27.54 -5.35 -35.99
CA ASP A 212 -28.43 -4.64 -35.05
C ASP A 212 -28.15 -3.12 -34.97
N GLU A 213 -28.17 -2.47 -36.13
CA GLU A 213 -27.90 -1.03 -36.35
C GLU A 213 -26.46 -0.55 -36.10
N ARG A 214 -25.51 -1.47 -35.89
CA ARG A 214 -24.09 -1.15 -35.66
C ARG A 214 -23.22 -1.69 -36.78
N TRP A 215 -22.16 -0.95 -37.09
CA TRP A 215 -21.13 -1.40 -38.02
C TRP A 215 -19.95 -1.93 -37.23
N ILE A 216 -19.58 -3.16 -37.54
CA ILE A 216 -18.46 -3.89 -36.96
C ILE A 216 -17.42 -4.06 -38.05
N ILE A 217 -16.17 -3.76 -37.74
CA ILE A 217 -15.03 -4.04 -38.62
C ILE A 217 -14.29 -5.21 -38.01
N GLU A 218 -14.24 -6.31 -38.74
CA GLU A 218 -13.42 -7.48 -38.40
C GLU A 218 -12.14 -7.41 -39.22
N ASP A 219 -10.99 -7.41 -38.54
CA ASP A 219 -9.67 -7.53 -39.13
C ASP A 219 -9.11 -8.92 -38.78
N ASP A 220 -8.64 -9.64 -39.80
CA ASP A 220 -8.05 -10.97 -39.70
C ASP A 220 -6.65 -10.96 -39.07
N ILE A 221 -5.99 -9.81 -39.00
CA ILE A 221 -4.75 -9.64 -38.25
C ILE A 221 -5.09 -9.51 -36.76
N LYS A 222 -4.87 -10.61 -36.02
CA LYS A 222 -4.95 -10.73 -34.54
C LYS A 222 -6.35 -10.70 -33.93
N GLY A 223 -7.41 -10.87 -34.72
CA GLY A 223 -8.78 -11.03 -34.20
C GLY A 223 -9.32 -9.78 -33.51
N TYR A 224 -8.87 -8.60 -33.91
CA TYR A 224 -9.38 -7.35 -33.38
C TYR A 224 -10.74 -7.04 -34.01
N VAL A 225 -11.72 -6.77 -33.14
CA VAL A 225 -13.03 -6.27 -33.54
C VAL A 225 -13.07 -4.78 -33.20
N HIS A 226 -13.28 -3.96 -34.22
CA HIS A 226 -13.44 -2.52 -34.04
C HIS A 226 -14.92 -2.15 -34.11
N TYR A 227 -15.33 -1.23 -33.25
CA TYR A 227 -16.69 -0.71 -33.20
C TYR A 227 -16.73 0.71 -33.71
N ILE A 228 -17.64 0.98 -34.64
CA ILE A 228 -17.92 2.33 -35.09
C ILE A 228 -19.12 2.86 -34.30
N ARG A 229 -18.95 4.00 -33.62
CA ARG A 229 -20.04 4.67 -32.91
C ARG A 229 -20.07 6.15 -33.27
N LYS A 230 -21.29 6.69 -33.43
CA LYS A 230 -21.50 8.13 -33.52
C LYS A 230 -21.44 8.74 -32.12
N GLU A 231 -20.57 9.70 -31.91
CA GLU A 231 -20.58 10.55 -30.72
C GLU A 231 -20.60 12.01 -31.21
N ASP A 232 -21.68 12.73 -30.90
CA ASP A 232 -21.98 14.07 -31.40
C ASP A 232 -21.97 14.17 -32.94
N GLU A 233 -21.15 15.07 -33.50
CA GLU A 233 -20.96 15.26 -34.95
C GLU A 233 -19.86 14.37 -35.54
N TYR A 234 -19.30 13.46 -34.74
CA TYR A 234 -18.13 12.67 -35.10
C TYR A 234 -18.44 11.17 -35.19
N LEU A 235 -17.79 10.54 -36.16
CA LEU A 235 -17.68 9.09 -36.23
C LEU A 235 -16.39 8.69 -35.52
N ASN A 236 -16.50 7.89 -34.46
CA ASN A 236 -15.35 7.37 -33.74
C ASN A 236 -15.24 5.88 -33.97
N VAL A 237 -14.05 5.44 -34.37
CA VAL A 237 -13.67 4.02 -34.40
C VAL A 237 -12.98 3.72 -33.08
N PHE A 238 -13.47 2.70 -32.39
CA PHE A 238 -12.91 2.24 -31.14
C PHE A 238 -12.40 0.82 -31.31
N THR A 239 -11.19 0.56 -30.83
CA THR A 239 -10.75 -0.79 -30.54
C THR A 239 -11.53 -1.32 -29.32
N LEU A 240 -11.82 -2.62 -29.26
CA LEU A 240 -12.41 -3.25 -28.06
C LEU A 240 -11.67 -2.84 -26.77
N LYS A 241 -10.33 -2.68 -26.85
CA LYS A 241 -9.47 -2.21 -25.75
C LYS A 241 -9.90 -0.85 -25.19
N GLU A 242 -10.34 0.07 -26.05
CA GLU A 242 -10.79 1.42 -25.66
C GLU A 242 -12.25 1.42 -25.15
N VAL A 243 -13.09 0.55 -25.70
CA VAL A 243 -14.48 0.36 -25.24
C VAL A 243 -14.51 -0.20 -23.82
N PHE A 244 -13.63 -1.15 -23.48
CA PHE A 244 -13.61 -1.79 -22.16
C PHE A 244 -12.97 -0.94 -21.05
N GLY A 245 -12.30 0.17 -21.39
CA GLY A 245 -11.89 1.19 -20.42
C GLY A 245 -13.06 2.03 -19.90
N ARG A 246 -14.24 1.97 -20.54
CA ARG A 246 -15.40 2.83 -20.23
C ARG A 246 -16.71 2.01 -20.13
N LEU A 247 -17.00 1.54 -18.91
CA LEU A 247 -18.32 1.16 -18.33
C LEU A 247 -19.02 -0.19 -18.67
N SER A 248 -19.38 -0.88 -17.58
CA SER A 248 -20.57 -1.69 -17.18
C SER A 248 -21.44 -2.53 -18.15
N HIS A 249 -21.37 -2.40 -19.47
CA HIS A 249 -22.31 -3.06 -20.40
C HIS A 249 -21.80 -4.37 -21.05
N ALA A 250 -20.58 -4.82 -20.74
CA ALA A 250 -20.03 -6.10 -21.23
C ALA A 250 -20.65 -7.37 -20.61
N LYS A 251 -21.61 -7.22 -19.68
CA LYS A 251 -22.13 -8.30 -18.82
C LYS A 251 -22.96 -9.35 -19.54
N SER A 252 -23.53 -9.07 -20.71
CA SER A 252 -24.47 -9.98 -21.38
C SER A 252 -23.83 -10.91 -22.41
N CYS A 253 -22.63 -10.61 -22.93
CA CYS A 253 -22.08 -11.33 -24.09
C CYS A 253 -21.18 -12.52 -23.73
N VAL A 254 -20.57 -12.55 -22.54
CA VAL A 254 -19.67 -13.66 -22.12
C VAL A 254 -20.44 -14.80 -21.41
N VAL A 255 -21.66 -14.54 -20.93
CA VAL A 255 -22.41 -15.43 -20.02
C VAL A 255 -23.41 -16.34 -20.75
N GLN A 256 -23.38 -16.42 -22.09
CA GLN A 256 -24.30 -17.27 -22.86
C GLN A 256 -23.64 -18.50 -23.51
N SER A 257 -22.36 -18.79 -23.28
CA SER A 257 -21.73 -20.05 -23.69
C SER A 257 -21.88 -21.15 -22.62
N SER A 258 -22.07 -22.38 -23.10
CA SER A 258 -22.41 -23.59 -22.35
C SER A 258 -21.19 -24.22 -21.65
N TYR A 259 -20.68 -23.61 -20.59
CA TYR A 259 -19.57 -24.16 -19.81
C TYR A 259 -20.04 -25.11 -18.71
N GLU A 260 -19.23 -26.13 -18.41
CA GLU A 260 -19.53 -27.11 -17.38
C GLU A 260 -19.22 -26.51 -15.99
N GLU A 261 -20.25 -26.35 -15.14
CA GLU A 261 -20.10 -25.80 -13.80
C GLU A 261 -19.62 -26.88 -12.80
N VAL A 262 -18.50 -26.65 -12.12
CA VAL A 262 -18.01 -27.49 -11.01
C VAL A 262 -18.44 -26.89 -9.67
N LYS A 263 -19.01 -27.69 -8.78
CA LYS A 263 -19.42 -27.24 -7.43
C LYS A 263 -18.32 -27.55 -6.40
N CYS A 264 -17.88 -26.54 -5.64
CA CYS A 264 -16.98 -26.73 -4.51
C CYS A 264 -17.69 -27.50 -3.39
N GLU A 265 -17.08 -28.56 -2.90
CA GLU A 265 -17.67 -29.43 -1.87
C GLU A 265 -17.74 -28.79 -0.47
N LEU A 266 -16.86 -27.82 -0.18
CA LEU A 266 -16.80 -27.15 1.14
C LEU A 266 -17.81 -26.01 1.27
N CYS A 267 -17.93 -25.15 0.25
CA CYS A 267 -18.78 -23.97 0.31
C CYS A 267 -20.01 -24.04 -0.61
N GLY A 268 -20.09 -25.02 -1.50
CA GLY A 268 -21.21 -25.22 -2.43
C GLY A 268 -21.26 -24.25 -3.61
N ARG A 269 -20.29 -23.31 -3.76
CA ARG A 269 -20.23 -22.38 -4.90
C ARG A 269 -19.87 -23.12 -6.19
N LYS A 270 -20.36 -22.60 -7.32
CA LYS A 270 -20.11 -23.13 -8.65
C LYS A 270 -19.03 -22.32 -9.37
N PHE A 271 -18.17 -23.00 -10.12
CA PHE A 271 -17.04 -22.43 -10.85
C PHE A 271 -16.97 -23.01 -12.26
N ILE A 272 -16.33 -22.29 -13.18
CA ILE A 272 -16.00 -22.79 -14.53
C ILE A 272 -14.55 -23.28 -14.51
N LYS A 273 -14.27 -24.40 -15.16
CA LYS A 273 -12.92 -24.97 -15.24
C LYS A 273 -12.02 -24.08 -16.12
N GLU A 274 -10.73 -24.01 -15.79
CA GLU A 274 -9.73 -23.28 -16.57
C GLU A 274 -9.67 -23.74 -18.04
N GLU A 275 -9.74 -25.05 -18.28
CA GLU A 275 -9.74 -25.66 -19.63
C GLU A 275 -10.93 -25.23 -20.50
N ASP A 276 -12.01 -24.77 -19.88
CA ASP A 276 -13.20 -24.26 -20.55
C ASP A 276 -13.10 -22.74 -20.83
N MET A 277 -12.06 -22.06 -20.34
CA MET A 277 -11.88 -20.61 -20.49
C MET A 277 -11.06 -20.24 -21.73
N PRO A 278 -11.44 -19.20 -22.48
CA PRO A 278 -10.62 -18.68 -23.58
C PRO A 278 -9.27 -18.16 -23.09
N GLU A 279 -8.20 -18.43 -23.85
CA GLU A 279 -6.79 -18.08 -23.53
C GLU A 279 -6.59 -16.60 -23.17
N TRP A 280 -7.30 -15.68 -23.84
CA TRP A 280 -7.21 -14.24 -23.54
C TRP A 280 -7.78 -13.85 -22.15
N VAL A 281 -8.68 -14.66 -21.57
CA VAL A 281 -9.18 -14.48 -20.20
C VAL A 281 -8.08 -14.85 -19.21
N LEU A 282 -7.38 -15.97 -19.46
CA LEU A 282 -6.28 -16.46 -18.64
C LEU A 282 -5.08 -15.50 -18.64
N GLU A 283 -4.73 -14.95 -19.81
CA GLU A 283 -3.62 -14.01 -19.96
C GLU A 283 -3.85 -12.65 -19.28
N LYS A 284 -5.11 -12.17 -19.23
CA LYS A 284 -5.43 -10.81 -18.72
C LYS A 284 -5.92 -10.76 -17.28
N TRP A 285 -6.41 -11.88 -16.75
CA TRP A 285 -6.98 -11.98 -15.39
C TRP A 285 -6.11 -12.86 -14.48
N SER A 286 -4.79 -12.77 -14.66
CA SER A 286 -3.78 -13.54 -13.94
C SER A 286 -3.65 -13.24 -12.45
N ASP A 287 -4.40 -12.27 -11.92
CA ASP A 287 -4.66 -12.16 -10.47
C ASP A 287 -6.12 -12.52 -10.20
N PRO A 288 -6.42 -13.82 -10.11
CA PRO A 288 -7.77 -14.23 -9.81
C PRO A 288 -8.14 -13.86 -8.37
N ASN A 289 -9.25 -13.12 -8.23
CA ASN A 289 -9.88 -12.79 -6.96
C ASN A 289 -10.43 -14.05 -6.30
N PHE A 290 -9.57 -14.77 -5.60
CA PHE A 290 -9.91 -16.02 -4.97
C PHE A 290 -10.03 -15.91 -3.45
N CYS A 291 -10.88 -16.76 -2.89
CA CYS A 291 -10.77 -17.14 -1.50
C CYS A 291 -9.56 -18.07 -1.35
N TYR A 292 -8.54 -17.65 -0.61
CA TYR A 292 -7.32 -18.42 -0.33
C TYR A 292 -7.62 -19.86 0.16
N LEU A 293 -8.65 -20.04 1.00
CA LEU A 293 -9.09 -21.34 1.51
C LEU A 293 -9.76 -22.25 0.45
N CYS A 294 -10.32 -21.66 -0.61
CA CYS A 294 -10.91 -22.41 -1.72
C CYS A 294 -9.84 -22.86 -2.73
N ILE A 295 -8.83 -22.03 -2.99
CA ILE A 295 -7.66 -22.39 -3.81
C ILE A 295 -6.92 -23.57 -3.20
N MET A 296 -6.57 -23.46 -1.91
CA MET A 296 -5.73 -24.44 -1.24
C MET A 296 -6.38 -25.82 -1.12
N ASN A 297 -7.72 -25.90 -1.02
CA ASN A 297 -8.43 -27.18 -1.03
C ASN A 297 -8.65 -27.75 -2.44
N ALA A 298 -8.77 -26.91 -3.47
CA ALA A 298 -8.81 -27.38 -4.85
C ALA A 298 -7.46 -28.04 -5.25
N HIS A 299 -6.34 -27.50 -4.76
CA HIS A 299 -5.00 -28.07 -4.99
C HIS A 299 -4.73 -29.39 -4.25
N ASN A 300 -5.39 -29.66 -3.12
CA ASN A 300 -5.16 -30.88 -2.34
C ASN A 300 -6.02 -32.08 -2.76
N LEU A 301 -6.89 -31.93 -3.76
CA LEU A 301 -7.81 -32.99 -4.22
C LEU A 301 -7.45 -33.60 -5.59
N ARG A 302 -6.45 -33.09 -6.31
CA ARG A 302 -6.00 -33.65 -7.61
C ARG A 302 -4.52 -33.41 -7.87
N ASP A 303 -3.86 -34.37 -8.52
CA ASP A 303 -2.45 -34.34 -8.94
C ASP A 303 -2.11 -33.25 -9.98
N GLU A 304 -3.06 -32.41 -10.39
CA GLU A 304 -2.82 -31.25 -11.25
C GLU A 304 -3.64 -30.03 -10.79
N PRO A 305 -3.04 -28.83 -10.72
CA PRO A 305 -3.71 -27.61 -10.25
C PRO A 305 -4.81 -27.19 -11.24
N GLN A 306 -6.08 -27.24 -10.83
CA GLN A 306 -7.20 -26.68 -11.60
C GLN A 306 -7.60 -25.32 -11.01
N ILE A 307 -7.35 -24.24 -11.75
CA ILE A 307 -7.78 -22.88 -11.41
C ILE A 307 -9.28 -22.75 -11.75
N ALA A 308 -10.09 -22.12 -10.90
CA ALA A 308 -11.54 -22.09 -11.08
C ALA A 308 -12.14 -20.71 -10.78
N PHE A 309 -12.75 -20.05 -11.77
CA PHE A 309 -13.18 -18.65 -11.70
C PHE A 309 -14.63 -18.46 -11.22
N SER A 310 -14.94 -17.34 -10.55
CA SER A 310 -16.30 -17.00 -10.14
C SER A 310 -17.14 -16.45 -11.30
N ARG A 311 -18.47 -16.67 -11.24
CA ARG A 311 -19.45 -16.38 -12.29
C ARG A 311 -19.65 -14.89 -12.64
N ASP A 312 -19.13 -13.98 -11.82
CA ASP A 312 -19.59 -12.59 -11.74
C ASP A 312 -18.59 -11.52 -12.22
N GLY A 313 -17.33 -11.87 -12.53
CA GLY A 313 -16.41 -11.03 -13.33
C GLY A 313 -16.33 -9.53 -12.96
N GLN A 314 -16.48 -9.17 -11.67
CA GLN A 314 -16.44 -7.76 -11.26
C GLN A 314 -15.00 -7.27 -11.05
N LYS A 315 -14.65 -6.13 -11.67
CA LYS A 315 -13.77 -5.13 -11.03
C LYS A 315 -14.66 -4.29 -10.12
N SER A 316 -14.86 -4.76 -8.91
CA SER A 316 -15.33 -3.94 -7.81
C SER A 316 -14.29 -4.05 -6.72
N THR A 317 -14.10 -2.97 -5.97
CA THR A 317 -13.64 -3.01 -4.59
C THR A 317 -14.69 -3.77 -3.75
N LEU A 318 -14.93 -5.04 -4.09
CA LEU A 318 -15.52 -6.02 -3.20
C LEU A 318 -14.50 -6.19 -2.08
N LYS A 319 -14.68 -5.42 -1.01
CA LYS A 319 -14.20 -5.81 0.32
C LYS A 319 -14.49 -7.30 0.46
N ARG A 320 -13.45 -8.13 0.34
CA ARG A 320 -13.36 -9.55 0.69
C ARG A 320 -14.68 -10.10 1.26
N GLN A 321 -15.67 -10.36 0.40
CA GLN A 321 -16.91 -10.93 0.86
C GLN A 321 -16.65 -12.42 1.05
N ASN A 322 -16.50 -12.73 2.34
CA ASN A 322 -16.18 -14.02 2.92
C ASN A 322 -16.87 -15.17 2.15
N CYS A 323 -16.07 -16.10 1.64
CA CYS A 323 -16.56 -17.43 1.28
C CYS A 323 -16.53 -18.35 2.51
N VAL A 324 -16.97 -17.81 3.65
CA VAL A 324 -17.55 -18.57 4.73
C VAL A 324 -19.03 -18.23 4.61
N VAL A 325 -19.85 -19.27 4.47
CA VAL A 325 -21.32 -19.19 4.50
C VAL A 325 -21.73 -18.05 5.44
N ASP A 326 -22.58 -17.14 4.98
CA ASP A 326 -23.21 -16.07 5.78
C ASP A 326 -24.20 -16.69 6.79
N LYS A 327 -23.73 -17.70 7.54
CA LYS A 327 -24.22 -17.97 8.88
C LYS A 327 -23.84 -16.70 9.63
N SER A 328 -24.82 -16.03 10.21
CA SER A 328 -24.58 -15.06 11.28
C SER A 328 -23.52 -15.66 12.20
N TYR A 329 -22.27 -15.19 12.08
CA TYR A 329 -21.17 -15.75 12.84
C TYR A 329 -21.41 -15.29 14.28
N GLU A 330 -22.14 -16.11 15.03
CA GLU A 330 -22.32 -15.90 16.45
C GLU A 330 -20.92 -15.89 17.07
N LYS A 331 -20.57 -14.79 17.73
CA LYS A 331 -19.28 -14.65 18.39
C LYS A 331 -19.12 -15.84 19.34
N PRO A 332 -18.04 -16.64 19.23
CA PRO A 332 -17.81 -17.74 20.15
C PRO A 332 -17.82 -17.25 21.59
N THR A 333 -18.37 -18.04 22.49
CA THR A 333 -18.34 -17.73 23.92
C THR A 333 -16.89 -17.74 24.43
N ARG A 334 -16.62 -16.98 25.51
CA ARG A 334 -15.31 -16.97 26.18
C ARG A 334 -14.74 -18.39 26.42
N LYS A 335 -15.61 -19.32 26.86
CA LYS A 335 -15.23 -20.72 27.11
C LYS A 335 -14.86 -21.48 25.83
N GLN A 336 -15.57 -21.26 24.73
CA GLN A 336 -15.21 -21.83 23.43
C GLN A 336 -13.86 -21.29 22.98
N MET A 337 -13.65 -19.97 23.02
CA MET A 337 -12.38 -19.35 22.64
C MET A 337 -11.19 -19.90 23.45
N ILE A 338 -11.34 -20.11 24.76
CA ILE A 338 -10.31 -20.74 25.58
C ILE A 338 -10.00 -22.15 25.08
N ASN A 339 -11.02 -22.97 24.87
CA ASN A 339 -10.85 -24.35 24.42
C ASN A 339 -10.23 -24.44 23.01
N ASP A 340 -10.68 -23.59 22.09
CA ASP A 340 -10.21 -23.57 20.70
C ASP A 340 -8.74 -23.12 20.64
N LEU A 341 -8.36 -22.08 21.41
CA LEU A 341 -6.98 -21.62 21.51
C LEU A 341 -6.06 -22.64 22.20
N LYS A 342 -6.56 -23.32 23.24
CA LYS A 342 -5.81 -24.40 23.91
C LYS A 342 -5.54 -25.56 22.97
N GLY A 343 -6.58 -26.05 22.29
CA GLY A 343 -6.44 -27.08 21.25
C GLY A 343 -5.50 -26.66 20.12
N PHE A 344 -5.47 -25.37 19.78
CA PHE A 344 -4.53 -24.81 18.81
C PHE A 344 -3.09 -24.91 19.19
N ILE A 345 -2.78 -24.51 20.40
CA ILE A 345 -1.39 -24.46 20.83
C ILE A 345 -0.89 -25.87 21.12
N GLU A 346 -1.74 -26.75 21.66
CA GLU A 346 -1.44 -28.17 21.84
C GLU A 346 -1.12 -28.85 20.50
N ASP A 347 -1.95 -28.67 19.46
CA ASP A 347 -1.72 -29.27 18.15
C ASP A 347 -0.54 -28.62 17.39
N LEU A 348 -0.26 -27.32 17.59
CA LEU A 348 0.92 -26.66 17.03
C LEU A 348 2.23 -27.09 17.69
N GLY A 349 2.19 -27.42 18.98
CA GLY A 349 3.37 -27.71 19.80
C GLY A 349 4.24 -26.48 20.11
N PHE A 350 3.76 -25.26 19.83
CA PHE A 350 4.40 -24.00 20.21
C PHE A 350 3.37 -22.86 20.26
N ILE A 351 3.67 -21.79 20.99
CA ILE A 351 2.82 -20.59 21.08
C ILE A 351 3.03 -19.72 19.83
N PRO A 352 2.02 -19.54 18.96
CA PRO A 352 2.17 -18.70 17.79
C PRO A 352 2.06 -17.22 18.17
N LYS A 353 2.62 -16.35 17.32
CA LYS A 353 2.42 -14.90 17.43
C LYS A 353 0.97 -14.54 17.13
N SER A 354 0.49 -13.42 17.67
CA SER A 354 -0.91 -13.01 17.53
C SER A 354 -1.34 -12.66 16.10
N ASP A 355 -0.38 -12.42 15.21
CA ASP A 355 -0.63 -12.23 13.78
C ASP A 355 -1.05 -13.50 13.07
N VAL A 356 -0.86 -14.69 13.66
CA VAL A 356 -1.36 -15.94 13.08
C VAL A 356 -2.87 -15.95 12.87
N LEU A 357 -3.62 -15.26 13.74
CA LEU A 357 -5.08 -15.20 13.70
C LEU A 357 -5.59 -13.97 12.94
N LYS A 358 -4.70 -13.16 12.35
CA LYS A 358 -5.11 -12.04 11.48
C LYS A 358 -5.31 -12.59 10.07
N ARG A 359 -6.52 -12.45 9.52
CA ARG A 359 -6.94 -12.98 8.20
C ARG A 359 -6.06 -12.58 6.99
N HIS A 360 -5.09 -11.69 7.16
CA HIS A 360 -4.23 -11.16 6.10
C HIS A 360 -2.76 -11.61 6.22
N SER A 361 -2.35 -12.26 7.31
CA SER A 361 -0.94 -12.66 7.56
C SER A 361 -0.68 -14.16 7.43
N ASN A 362 -1.69 -14.93 6.99
CA ASN A 362 -1.57 -16.39 6.88
C ASN A 362 -0.45 -16.82 5.93
N GLU A 363 -0.13 -16.06 4.87
CA GLU A 363 0.96 -16.42 3.94
C GLU A 363 2.33 -16.52 4.64
N THR A 364 2.63 -15.60 5.58
CA THR A 364 3.91 -15.60 6.29
C THR A 364 3.96 -16.65 7.40
N PHE A 365 2.82 -16.99 8.00
CA PHE A 365 2.76 -18.06 9.01
C PHE A 365 2.79 -19.44 8.36
N LEU A 366 2.10 -19.62 7.24
CA LEU A 366 2.08 -20.89 6.52
C LEU A 366 3.45 -21.21 5.92
N SER A 367 4.24 -20.21 5.51
CA SER A 367 5.62 -20.46 5.08
C SER A 367 6.59 -20.89 6.21
N LYS A 368 6.23 -20.66 7.47
CA LYS A 368 7.04 -21.05 8.65
C LYS A 368 6.49 -22.25 9.42
N SER A 369 5.23 -22.58 9.21
CA SER A 369 4.59 -23.79 9.74
C SER A 369 4.51 -24.84 8.65
N ASN A 370 4.04 -26.05 8.96
CA ASN A 370 3.71 -27.02 7.93
C ASN A 370 2.25 -26.75 7.47
N PRO A 371 2.01 -26.15 6.28
CA PRO A 371 0.67 -25.75 5.85
C PRO A 371 -0.32 -26.91 5.85
N GLU A 372 0.14 -28.11 5.51
CA GLU A 372 -0.67 -29.33 5.45
C GLU A 372 -1.19 -29.74 6.83
N LYS A 373 -0.50 -29.35 7.92
CA LYS A 373 -0.96 -29.56 9.29
C LYS A 373 -1.77 -28.38 9.82
N THR A 374 -1.30 -27.16 9.54
CA THR A 374 -1.85 -25.92 10.09
C THR A 374 -3.22 -25.56 9.51
N ILE A 375 -3.44 -25.75 8.21
CA ILE A 375 -4.69 -25.32 7.55
C ILE A 375 -5.87 -26.21 7.97
N PRO A 376 -5.79 -27.56 7.89
CA PRO A 376 -6.86 -28.41 8.40
C PRO A 376 -7.15 -28.15 9.87
N PHE A 377 -6.12 -27.79 10.63
CA PHE A 377 -6.26 -27.42 12.03
C PHE A 377 -7.09 -26.14 12.21
N LEU A 378 -6.76 -25.03 11.52
CA LEU A 378 -7.48 -23.76 11.65
C LEU A 378 -8.96 -23.91 11.24
N ILE A 379 -9.23 -24.77 10.27
CA ILE A 379 -10.58 -25.13 9.84
C ILE A 379 -11.27 -26.01 10.90
N LYS A 380 -10.57 -27.00 11.45
CA LYS A 380 -11.10 -27.95 12.44
C LYS A 380 -11.55 -27.27 13.73
N HIS A 381 -10.80 -26.27 14.21
CA HIS A 381 -11.06 -25.63 15.50
C HIS A 381 -11.88 -24.35 15.39
N GLU A 382 -12.33 -23.96 14.19
CA GLU A 382 -13.18 -22.78 13.95
C GLU A 382 -12.69 -21.50 14.68
N ILE A 383 -11.37 -21.37 14.85
CA ILE A 383 -10.77 -20.38 15.75
C ILE A 383 -11.18 -18.97 15.34
N ALA A 384 -11.70 -18.23 16.32
CA ALA A 384 -12.05 -16.83 16.16
C ALA A 384 -10.83 -16.00 15.73
N ASP A 385 -11.06 -14.94 14.96
CA ASP A 385 -9.95 -14.09 14.56
C ASP A 385 -9.31 -13.33 15.74
N TYR A 386 -8.10 -12.80 15.52
CA TYR A 386 -7.36 -12.05 16.53
C TYR A 386 -8.18 -10.91 17.17
N LYS A 387 -9.07 -10.27 16.40
CA LYS A 387 -9.87 -9.15 16.88
C LYS A 387 -10.85 -9.63 17.94
N ALA A 388 -11.50 -10.78 17.73
CA ALA A 388 -12.39 -11.38 18.72
C ALA A 388 -11.64 -11.68 20.04
N TYR A 389 -10.43 -12.27 19.98
CA TYR A 389 -9.61 -12.52 21.18
C TYR A 389 -9.21 -11.22 21.89
N LYS A 390 -8.78 -10.20 21.13
CA LYS A 390 -8.43 -8.90 21.72
C LYS A 390 -9.63 -8.24 22.41
N GLU A 391 -10.82 -8.32 21.82
CA GLU A 391 -12.04 -7.77 22.43
C GLU A 391 -12.48 -8.54 23.70
N GLU A 392 -12.32 -9.86 23.72
CA GLU A 392 -12.76 -10.70 24.85
C GLU A 392 -11.77 -10.73 26.03
N PHE A 393 -10.46 -10.72 25.74
CA PHE A 393 -9.41 -10.88 26.74
C PHE A 393 -8.58 -9.60 26.94
N GLY A 394 -8.80 -8.55 26.16
CA GLY A 394 -8.00 -7.31 26.14
C GLY A 394 -6.74 -7.41 25.28
N SER A 395 -6.08 -8.57 25.29
CA SER A 395 -4.89 -8.84 24.48
C SER A 395 -4.67 -10.31 24.18
N TRP A 396 -3.68 -10.58 23.31
CA TRP A 396 -3.19 -11.93 23.05
C TRP A 396 -2.58 -12.59 24.28
N LEU A 397 -1.77 -11.84 25.04
CA LEU A 397 -1.07 -12.38 26.19
C LEU A 397 -2.06 -12.81 27.27
N LYS A 398 -3.08 -11.99 27.52
CA LYS A 398 -4.18 -12.33 28.44
C LYS A 398 -5.02 -13.50 27.96
N ALA A 399 -5.22 -13.65 26.65
CA ALA A 399 -5.87 -14.83 26.08
C ALA A 399 -5.07 -16.11 26.34
N LEU A 400 -3.74 -16.07 26.16
CA LEU A 400 -2.86 -17.19 26.46
C LEU A 400 -2.84 -17.54 27.95
N ASN A 401 -2.78 -16.52 28.83
CA ASN A 401 -2.85 -16.70 30.27
C ASN A 401 -4.19 -17.35 30.69
N ALA A 402 -5.30 -16.90 30.11
CA ALA A 402 -6.63 -17.47 30.36
C ALA A 402 -6.79 -18.92 29.89
N CYS A 403 -5.88 -19.42 29.04
CA CYS A 403 -5.85 -20.81 28.61
C CYS A 403 -4.97 -21.70 29.49
N GLU A 404 -4.32 -21.13 30.52
CA GLU A 404 -3.33 -21.84 31.37
C GLU A 404 -2.20 -22.46 30.52
N ILE A 405 -1.80 -21.75 29.47
CA ILE A 405 -0.72 -22.17 28.56
C ILE A 405 0.63 -21.60 28.99
N ILE A 406 0.57 -20.45 29.64
CA ILE A 406 1.70 -19.79 30.28
C ILE A 406 1.40 -19.94 31.76
N ASP A 407 2.28 -20.56 32.52
CA ASP A 407 2.13 -20.60 33.97
C ASP A 407 2.11 -19.16 34.51
N GLU A 408 1.43 -18.91 35.63
CA GLU A 408 1.32 -17.56 36.22
C GLU A 408 2.71 -16.92 36.47
N ASP A 409 3.70 -17.75 36.77
CA ASP A 409 5.09 -17.34 36.97
C ASP A 409 5.91 -17.22 35.68
N GLU A 410 5.44 -17.77 34.56
CA GLU A 410 6.18 -17.84 33.31
C GLU A 410 6.03 -16.57 32.47
N ALA A 411 7.07 -16.28 31.69
CA ALA A 411 7.11 -15.17 30.75
C ALA A 411 7.40 -15.68 29.36
N ILE A 412 6.72 -15.11 28.36
CA ILE A 412 6.99 -15.44 26.96
C ILE A 412 8.28 -14.72 26.55
N GLU A 413 9.31 -15.49 26.20
CA GLU A 413 10.50 -14.95 25.56
C GLU A 413 10.17 -14.44 24.15
N THR A 414 10.61 -13.22 23.85
CA THR A 414 10.45 -12.56 22.57
C THR A 414 11.82 -12.09 22.07
N PRO A 415 11.97 -11.75 20.77
CA PRO A 415 13.23 -11.21 20.25
C PRO A 415 13.72 -9.92 20.95
N TYR A 416 12.85 -9.25 21.72
CA TYR A 416 13.14 -7.98 22.39
C TYR A 416 13.18 -8.09 23.92
N GLY A 417 13.06 -9.29 24.49
CA GLY A 417 12.97 -9.51 25.94
C GLY A 417 11.79 -10.40 26.29
N TYR A 418 11.18 -10.19 27.46
CA TYR A 418 10.10 -11.03 27.96
C TYR A 418 8.77 -10.30 27.94
N ARG A 419 7.66 -11.02 27.72
CA ARG A 419 6.31 -10.51 27.96
C ARG A 419 5.62 -11.37 29.00
N CYS A 420 5.07 -10.73 30.02
CA CYS A 420 4.39 -11.41 31.12
C CYS A 420 3.21 -10.58 31.62
N VAL A 421 2.39 -11.18 32.46
CA VAL A 421 1.27 -10.51 33.14
C VAL A 421 1.64 -10.41 34.62
N ALA A 422 1.46 -9.24 35.22
CA ALA A 422 1.62 -9.03 36.65
C ALA A 422 0.43 -9.59 37.44
N GLU A 423 0.57 -9.71 38.75
CA GLU A 423 -0.44 -10.30 39.63
C GLU A 423 -1.79 -9.56 39.61
N ASP A 424 -1.79 -8.26 39.32
CA ASP A 424 -3.00 -7.44 39.19
C ASP A 424 -3.62 -7.49 37.77
N GLY A 425 -2.98 -8.21 36.85
CA GLY A 425 -3.41 -8.35 35.47
C GLY A 425 -2.83 -7.32 34.50
N HIS A 426 -1.90 -6.45 34.91
CA HIS A 426 -1.17 -5.59 33.97
C HIS A 426 -0.26 -6.39 33.04
N GLU A 427 -0.10 -5.93 31.80
CA GLU A 427 0.89 -6.51 30.89
C GLU A 427 2.23 -5.80 31.03
N CYS A 428 3.29 -6.59 31.18
CA CYS A 428 4.64 -6.11 31.33
C CYS A 428 5.48 -6.51 30.11
N LEU A 429 6.31 -5.58 29.65
CA LEU A 429 7.24 -5.77 28.51
C LEU A 429 8.63 -6.24 28.96
N SER A 430 8.79 -6.50 30.27
CA SER A 430 9.97 -7.12 30.84
C SER A 430 9.65 -7.78 32.19
N LEU A 431 10.52 -8.71 32.64
CA LEU A 431 10.44 -9.30 33.98
C LEU A 431 10.68 -8.27 35.10
N ALA A 432 11.49 -7.25 34.81
CA ALA A 432 11.75 -6.16 35.74
C ALA A 432 10.50 -5.29 35.92
N GLU A 433 9.78 -4.99 34.83
CA GLU A 433 8.48 -4.32 34.93
C GLU A 433 7.50 -5.13 35.77
N ARG A 434 7.36 -6.44 35.52
CA ARG A 434 6.49 -7.30 36.35
C ARG A 434 6.88 -7.24 37.82
N ARG A 435 8.17 -7.31 38.14
CA ARG A 435 8.65 -7.24 39.53
C ARG A 435 8.27 -5.93 40.22
N ILE A 436 8.35 -4.79 39.52
CA ILE A 436 7.98 -3.48 40.06
C ILE A 436 6.46 -3.39 40.24
N ASP A 437 5.71 -3.87 39.25
CA ASP A 437 4.24 -3.91 39.24
C ASP A 437 3.69 -4.78 40.39
N ASP A 438 4.16 -6.03 40.50
CA ASP A 438 3.83 -6.96 41.58
C ASP A 438 4.19 -6.38 42.95
N PHE A 439 5.32 -5.66 43.05
CA PHE A 439 5.71 -4.99 44.28
C PHE A 439 4.69 -3.93 44.69
N MET A 440 4.23 -3.09 43.75
CA MET A 440 3.21 -2.08 44.03
C MET A 440 1.88 -2.74 44.41
N ASN A 441 1.45 -3.78 43.68
CA ASN A 441 0.24 -4.54 43.99
C ASN A 441 0.28 -5.16 45.40
N LYS A 442 1.38 -5.83 45.77
CA LYS A 442 1.57 -6.45 47.10
C LYS A 442 1.58 -5.48 48.27
N ASN A 443 1.90 -4.21 48.02
CA ASN A 443 1.90 -3.15 49.01
C ASN A 443 0.61 -2.31 48.96
N ASP A 444 -0.42 -2.80 48.27
CA ASP A 444 -1.71 -2.11 48.09
C ASP A 444 -1.55 -0.69 47.52
N ILE A 445 -0.58 -0.47 46.62
CA ILE A 445 -0.34 0.82 45.96
C ILE A 445 -1.10 0.84 44.62
N PRO A 446 -2.24 1.55 44.51
CA PRO A 446 -3.01 1.60 43.28
C PRO A 446 -2.24 2.40 42.23
N HIS A 447 -2.07 1.81 41.05
CA HIS A 447 -1.25 2.40 40.00
C HIS A 447 -1.91 2.25 38.62
N GLU A 448 -1.67 3.23 37.76
CA GLU A 448 -2.11 3.24 36.35
C GLU A 448 -0.92 2.85 35.45
N LYS A 449 -1.12 1.94 34.51
CA LYS A 449 -0.09 1.47 33.57
C LYS A 449 -0.06 2.34 32.30
N GLU A 450 1.15 2.61 31.80
CA GLU A 450 1.39 3.36 30.56
C GLU A 450 0.71 4.77 30.46
N PRO A 451 0.71 5.60 31.53
CA PRO A 451 0.18 6.96 31.46
C PRO A 451 0.98 7.83 30.47
N HIS A 452 0.32 8.75 29.76
CA HIS A 452 0.99 9.70 28.89
C HIS A 452 1.72 10.79 29.69
N TYR A 453 2.91 11.18 29.21
CA TYR A 453 3.52 12.45 29.58
C TYR A 453 2.68 13.62 29.02
N PRO A 454 2.67 14.80 29.66
CA PRO A 454 1.99 15.96 29.11
C PRO A 454 2.49 16.34 27.72
N GLN A 455 1.62 17.01 26.97
CA GLN A 455 1.97 17.60 25.68
C GLN A 455 2.99 18.71 25.89
N ASP A 456 4.04 18.72 25.07
CA ASP A 456 5.06 19.78 25.07
C ASP A 456 5.52 20.08 23.64
N ASP A 457 5.47 21.35 23.23
CA ASP A 457 5.75 21.76 21.84
C ASP A 457 7.16 21.38 21.34
N GLU A 458 8.14 21.25 22.25
CA GLU A 458 9.53 20.98 21.90
C GLU A 458 9.92 19.52 22.17
N LEU A 459 9.57 19.03 23.36
CA LEU A 459 10.04 17.75 23.87
C LEU A 459 9.04 16.60 23.63
N ASN A 460 7.74 16.89 23.51
CA ASN A 460 6.70 15.87 23.28
C ASN A 460 5.54 16.39 22.39
N PRO A 461 5.82 16.88 21.16
CA PRO A 461 4.82 17.57 20.34
C PRO A 461 3.68 16.64 19.88
N ASP A 462 3.97 15.33 19.81
CA ASP A 462 3.03 14.31 19.35
C ASP A 462 2.39 13.50 20.49
N GLU A 463 2.63 13.85 21.76
CA GLU A 463 2.13 13.12 22.95
C GLU A 463 2.50 11.62 22.97
N LYS A 464 3.63 11.25 22.37
CA LYS A 464 4.02 9.83 22.20
C LYS A 464 4.75 9.25 23.39
N TYR A 465 5.27 10.07 24.29
CA TYR A 465 5.95 9.57 25.49
C TYR A 465 4.95 9.10 26.54
N ARG A 466 5.21 7.91 27.08
CA ARG A 466 4.47 7.30 28.18
C ARG A 466 5.43 6.88 29.28
N ALA A 467 5.00 7.05 30.53
CA ALA A 467 5.67 6.44 31.66
C ALA A 467 5.27 4.99 31.82
N ASP A 468 6.03 4.21 32.58
CA ASP A 468 5.65 2.82 32.82
C ASP A 468 4.45 2.75 33.76
N TRP A 469 4.43 3.60 34.80
CA TRP A 469 3.30 3.71 35.73
C TRP A 469 3.05 5.13 36.21
N LYS A 470 1.85 5.37 36.75
CA LYS A 470 1.49 6.56 37.51
C LYS A 470 0.84 6.18 38.83
N VAL A 471 1.29 6.85 39.88
CA VAL A 471 0.72 6.75 41.23
C VAL A 471 0.49 8.16 41.74
N LYS A 472 -0.77 8.56 41.88
CA LYS A 472 -1.15 9.94 42.25
C LYS A 472 -0.50 10.97 41.31
N ASN A 473 0.41 11.80 41.83
CA ASN A 473 1.18 12.82 41.11
C ASN A 473 2.61 12.38 40.75
N TYR A 474 2.93 11.10 40.91
CA TYR A 474 4.20 10.52 40.52
C TYR A 474 4.07 9.79 39.19
N LEU A 475 5.07 9.97 38.33
CA LEU A 475 5.33 9.07 37.21
C LEU A 475 6.50 8.17 37.59
N ILE A 476 6.43 6.90 37.20
CA ILE A 476 7.44 5.89 37.52
C ILE A 476 7.94 5.31 36.20
N GLU A 477 9.26 5.21 36.06
CA GLU A 477 9.94 4.70 34.86
C GLU A 477 11.00 3.68 35.24
N TYR A 478 11.03 2.56 34.53
CA TYR A 478 12.11 1.59 34.59
C TYR A 478 13.04 1.75 33.38
N PHE A 479 14.23 2.29 33.62
CA PHE A 479 15.23 2.54 32.58
C PHE A 479 16.11 1.30 32.32
N GLY A 480 15.51 0.24 31.78
CA GLY A 480 16.14 -1.07 31.61
C GLY A 480 17.15 -1.22 30.46
N LEU A 481 17.23 -0.27 29.52
CA LEU A 481 17.99 -0.42 28.25
C LEU A 481 19.13 0.60 28.09
N MET A 482 19.82 0.94 29.18
CA MET A 482 20.88 1.98 29.27
C MET A 482 22.14 1.77 28.42
N GLN A 483 22.19 0.79 27.51
CA GLN A 483 23.37 0.52 26.65
C GLN A 483 23.14 0.80 25.16
N LYS A 484 22.01 1.42 24.80
CA LYS A 484 21.71 1.79 23.41
C LYS A 484 21.63 3.31 23.32
N GLU A 485 22.46 3.92 22.47
CA GLU A 485 22.55 5.40 22.29
C GLU A 485 21.17 6.07 22.14
N ASN A 486 20.29 5.52 21.30
CA ASN A 486 18.93 6.08 21.10
C ASN A 486 18.02 5.98 22.35
N TYR A 487 18.40 5.23 23.37
CA TYR A 487 17.64 5.07 24.60
C TYR A 487 18.01 6.15 25.62
N GLU A 488 19.29 6.52 25.71
CA GLU A 488 19.76 7.61 26.56
C GLU A 488 19.08 8.93 26.18
N GLU A 489 18.98 9.24 24.88
CA GLU A 489 18.26 10.42 24.39
C GLU A 489 16.80 10.47 24.86
N LYS A 490 16.10 9.32 24.85
CA LYS A 490 14.70 9.25 25.29
C LYS A 490 14.57 9.39 26.80
N THR A 491 15.48 8.80 27.56
CA THR A 491 15.55 8.94 29.02
C THR A 491 15.75 10.41 29.39
N GLU A 492 16.70 11.10 28.74
CA GLU A 492 16.94 12.52 28.96
C GLU A 492 15.72 13.38 28.61
N ILE A 493 15.03 13.10 27.50
CA ILE A 493 13.82 13.83 27.12
C ILE A 493 12.73 13.66 28.18
N LYS A 494 12.48 12.44 28.65
CA LYS A 494 11.48 12.16 29.70
C LYS A 494 11.82 12.84 31.03
N GLN A 495 13.10 12.87 31.41
CA GLN A 495 13.55 13.59 32.60
C GLN A 495 13.35 15.11 32.47
N LYS A 496 13.69 15.69 31.32
CA LYS A 496 13.46 17.12 31.03
C LYS A 496 11.98 17.48 31.01
N LEU A 497 11.13 16.63 30.43
CA LEU A 497 9.67 16.79 30.48
C LEU A 497 9.17 16.81 31.92
N ALA A 498 9.62 15.83 32.73
CA ALA A 498 9.22 15.78 34.13
C ALA A 498 9.67 17.01 34.92
N GLU A 499 10.90 17.49 34.72
CA GLU A 499 11.40 18.71 35.35
C GLU A 499 10.61 19.95 34.91
N LYS A 500 10.38 20.11 33.60
CA LYS A 500 9.65 21.24 33.02
C LYS A 500 8.22 21.34 33.53
N ASP A 501 7.53 20.20 33.64
CA ASP A 501 6.13 20.13 34.06
C ASP A 501 5.95 19.92 35.57
N SER A 502 7.03 19.98 36.34
CA SER A 502 7.01 19.74 37.80
C SER A 502 6.38 18.39 38.18
N ILE A 503 6.64 17.36 37.38
CA ILE A 503 6.22 15.98 37.62
C ILE A 503 7.21 15.32 38.57
N ASN A 504 6.71 14.66 39.60
CA ASN A 504 7.54 13.84 40.48
C ASN A 504 7.89 12.52 39.78
N LEU A 505 9.03 12.49 39.08
CA LEU A 505 9.51 11.29 38.40
C LEU A 505 10.33 10.41 39.34
N ILE A 506 9.91 9.15 39.51
CA ILE A 506 10.71 8.10 40.13
C ILE A 506 11.36 7.28 39.01
N ALA A 507 12.66 7.50 38.81
CA ALA A 507 13.48 6.72 37.90
C ALA A 507 14.02 5.49 38.61
N ILE A 508 13.82 4.30 38.05
CA ILE A 508 14.31 3.03 38.58
C ILE A 508 15.29 2.44 37.56
N TYR A 509 16.50 2.12 38.02
CA TYR A 509 17.55 1.50 37.21
C TYR A 509 17.72 0.00 37.51
N PRO A 510 18.39 -0.78 36.64
CA PRO A 510 18.52 -2.23 36.82
C PRO A 510 19.18 -2.67 38.13
N ASP A 511 20.17 -1.92 38.62
CA ASP A 511 20.90 -2.17 39.87
C ASP A 511 20.09 -1.81 41.12
N GLU A 512 18.98 -1.10 40.95
CA GLU A 512 18.10 -0.63 42.00
C GLU A 512 16.91 -1.57 42.26
N LEU A 513 16.66 -2.56 41.40
CA LEU A 513 15.55 -3.53 41.55
C LEU A 513 15.58 -4.31 42.89
N GLY A 514 16.72 -4.35 43.57
CA GLY A 514 16.88 -4.94 44.90
C GLY A 514 16.32 -4.08 46.04
N ASN A 515 16.12 -2.77 45.82
CA ASN A 515 15.83 -1.78 46.85
C ASN A 515 14.49 -1.05 46.60
N LEU A 516 13.51 -1.72 45.98
CA LEU A 516 12.22 -1.12 45.63
C LEU A 516 11.48 -0.54 46.84
N ASP A 517 11.62 -1.12 48.04
CA ASP A 517 11.01 -0.59 49.26
C ASP A 517 11.47 0.82 49.62
N GLU A 518 12.75 1.12 49.43
CA GLU A 518 13.32 2.45 49.71
C GLU A 518 12.95 3.44 48.61
N ILE A 519 13.07 3.03 47.34
CA ILE A 519 12.84 3.89 46.18
C ILE A 519 11.36 4.28 46.04
N LEU A 520 10.46 3.34 46.33
CA LEU A 520 9.02 3.54 46.26
C LEU A 520 8.41 3.94 47.62
N GLN A 521 9.23 4.16 48.65
CA GLN A 521 8.78 4.68 49.94
C GLN A 521 7.91 5.95 49.82
N PRO A 522 8.25 6.94 48.95
CA PRO A 522 7.43 8.15 48.80
C PRO A 522 5.98 7.87 48.40
N LEU A 523 5.68 6.70 47.81
CA LEU A 523 4.33 6.33 47.40
C LEU A 523 3.48 5.79 48.56
N LYS A 524 4.12 5.23 49.60
CA LYS A 524 3.44 4.62 50.76
C LYS A 524 3.00 5.66 51.80
N GLU A 525 3.65 6.82 51.86
CA GLU A 525 3.43 7.83 52.90
C GLU A 525 2.30 8.82 52.58
N ILE A 526 1.67 8.67 51.43
CA ILE A 526 0.62 9.55 50.97
C ILE A 526 -0.68 8.84 51.32
N ASP A 527 -1.30 9.16 52.44
CA ASP A 527 -2.71 8.85 52.71
C ASP A 527 -3.59 9.95 52.10
#